data_AF-A0A0B8NPG2-F1
#
_entry.id   AF-A0A0B8NPG2-F1
#
_cell.length_a   1.000
_cell.length_b   1.000
_cell.length_c   1.000
_cell.angle_alpha   90.00
_cell.angle_beta   90.00
_cell.angle_gamma   90.00
#
_symmetry.space_group_name_H-M   'P 1'
#
loop_
_entity.id
_entity.type
_entity.pdbx_description
1 polymer ?
#
loop_
_entity_poly.entity_id
_entity_poly.type
_entity_poly.pdbx_seq_one_letter_code
_entity_poly.pdbx_strand_id
1 'polypeptide(L)'
;MESYLPAFEPKPDTPWAKRIRDEINYRAQIGYTGFWLPPATYARHRMPRRFPWVLHPLLQAPVVFGAETLRRTVPGLDAVADRVQRHRRERWYRNEVGDRDAEFTPVEEFRR
;
A
#
# COMPACT_ATOMS: atom_id res chain seq x y z
N MET A 1 12.96 -10.07 3.04
CA MET A 1 12.47 -8.72 3.43
C MET A 1 13.08 -7.61 2.59
N GLU A 2 14.36 -7.72 2.19
CA GLU A 2 15.04 -6.66 1.42
C GLU A 2 14.43 -6.37 0.04
N SER A 3 13.71 -7.33 -0.56
CA SER A 3 13.00 -7.13 -1.84
C SER A 3 11.62 -6.49 -1.72
N TYR A 4 11.04 -6.40 -0.51
CA TYR A 4 9.65 -5.94 -0.34
C TYR A 4 9.50 -4.45 -0.66
N LEU A 5 10.25 -3.57 0.01
CA LEU A 5 10.15 -2.13 -0.18
C LEU A 5 10.55 -1.68 -1.60
N PRO A 6 11.64 -2.19 -2.20
CA PRO A 6 11.99 -1.87 -3.59
C PRO A 6 10.91 -2.22 -4.60
N ALA A 7 10.08 -3.25 -4.34
CA ALA A 7 8.98 -3.62 -5.24
C ALA A 7 7.91 -2.51 -5.38
N PHE A 8 7.82 -1.60 -4.40
CA PHE A 8 6.88 -0.48 -4.41
C PHE A 8 7.48 0.82 -4.93
N GLU A 9 8.77 0.86 -5.28
CA GLU A 9 9.41 2.09 -5.77
C GLU A 9 8.77 2.57 -7.08
N PRO A 10 8.56 3.89 -7.25
CA PRO A 10 7.97 4.42 -8.48
C PRO A 10 8.85 4.10 -9.69
N LYS A 11 8.27 3.43 -10.68
CA LYS A 11 8.98 3.12 -11.92
C LYS A 11 9.19 4.39 -12.75
N PRO A 12 10.42 4.63 -13.27
CA PRO A 12 10.75 5.88 -13.96
C PRO A 12 9.91 6.12 -15.22
N ASP A 13 9.50 5.05 -15.91
CA ASP A 13 8.74 5.10 -17.17
C ASP A 13 7.21 5.14 -17.01
N THR A 14 6.72 5.61 -15.86
CA THR A 14 5.27 5.74 -15.61
C THR A 14 4.77 7.18 -15.81
N PRO A 15 3.51 7.37 -16.27
CA PRO A 15 2.92 8.70 -16.36
C PRO A 15 2.99 9.45 -15.03
N TRP A 16 3.18 10.78 -15.06
CA TRP A 16 3.41 11.59 -13.87
C TRP A 16 2.36 11.40 -12.77
N ALA A 17 1.08 11.26 -13.13
CA ALA A 17 0.00 11.04 -12.17
C ALA A 17 0.10 9.67 -11.49
N LYS A 18 0.51 8.64 -12.24
CA LYS A 18 0.78 7.30 -11.71
C LYS A 18 2.01 7.34 -10.80
N ARG A 19 3.08 8.03 -11.21
CA ARG A 19 4.29 8.22 -10.42
C ARG A 19 4.03 8.85 -9.06
N ILE A 20 3.22 9.90 -8.98
CA ILE A 20 2.83 10.54 -7.71
C ILE A 20 2.07 9.54 -6.82
N ARG A 21 1.10 8.82 -7.38
CA ARG A 21 0.34 7.84 -6.60
C ARG A 21 1.23 6.71 -6.09
N ASP A 22 2.12 6.21 -6.95
CA ASP A 22 3.03 5.12 -6.61
C ASP A 22 4.05 5.59 -5.55
N GLU A 23 4.50 6.84 -5.59
CA GLU A 23 5.34 7.47 -4.55
C GLU A 23 4.61 7.57 -3.20
N ILE A 24 3.34 8.00 -3.20
CA ILE A 24 2.53 8.02 -1.98
C ILE A 24 2.36 6.60 -1.42
N ASN A 25 2.11 5.62 -2.29
CA ASN A 25 1.97 4.22 -1.90
C ASN A 25 3.30 3.67 -1.32
N TYR A 26 4.43 3.90 -1.99
CA TYR A 26 5.77 3.53 -1.52
C TYR A 26 6.02 4.07 -0.12
N ARG A 27 5.78 5.36 0.08
CA ARG A 27 5.96 6.03 1.37
C ARG A 27 5.03 5.49 2.46
N ALA A 28 3.78 5.20 2.13
CA ALA A 28 2.86 4.54 3.05
C ALA A 28 3.39 3.15 3.44
N GLN A 29 3.86 2.33 2.48
CA GLN A 29 4.44 1.01 2.73
C GLN A 29 5.67 1.08 3.64
N ILE A 30 6.55 2.06 3.45
CA ILE A 30 7.66 2.35 4.37
C ILE A 30 7.12 2.59 5.79
N GLY A 31 6.08 3.41 5.91
CA GLY A 31 5.42 3.69 7.18
C GLY A 31 4.87 2.46 7.88
N TYR A 32 4.09 1.65 7.16
CA TYR A 32 3.53 0.39 7.68
C TYR A 32 4.62 -0.60 8.08
N THR A 33 5.61 -0.78 7.22
CA THR A 33 6.77 -1.65 7.49
C THR A 33 7.49 -1.19 8.75
N GLY A 34 7.77 0.10 8.88
CA GLY A 34 8.44 0.68 10.04
C GLY A 34 7.62 0.71 11.33
N PHE A 35 6.28 0.59 11.24
CA PHE A 35 5.35 0.52 12.37
C PHE A 35 5.22 -0.90 12.92
N TRP A 36 5.12 -1.90 12.04
CA TRP A 36 4.91 -3.30 12.43
C TRP A 36 6.20 -4.08 12.68
N LEU A 37 7.32 -3.70 12.06
CA LEU A 37 8.61 -4.36 12.32
C LEU A 37 9.28 -3.86 13.61
N PRO A 38 9.90 -4.75 14.40
CA PRO A 38 10.76 -4.35 15.50
C PRO A 38 11.86 -3.38 15.02
N PRO A 39 12.10 -2.26 15.73
CA PRO A 39 13.09 -1.26 15.32
C PRO A 39 14.49 -1.84 15.10
N ALA A 40 14.89 -2.83 15.91
CA ALA A 40 16.16 -3.51 15.78
C ALA A 40 16.28 -4.33 14.47
N THR A 41 15.19 -4.91 13.99
CA THR A 41 15.17 -5.64 12.71
C THR A 41 15.23 -4.64 11.55
N TYR A 42 14.47 -3.55 11.65
CA TYR A 42 14.46 -2.49 10.65
C TYR A 42 15.84 -1.85 10.47
N ALA A 43 16.53 -1.56 11.58
CA ALA A 43 17.86 -0.93 11.57
C ALA A 43 18.98 -1.84 11.05
N ARG A 44 18.81 -3.16 11.10
CA ARG A 44 19.78 -4.13 10.60
C ARG A 44 19.76 -4.26 9.07
N HIS A 45 18.67 -3.88 8.43
CA HIS A 45 18.52 -3.90 6.98
C HIS A 45 18.69 -2.50 6.38
N ARG A 46 19.10 -2.40 5.11
CA ARG A 46 19.23 -1.13 4.38
C ARG A 46 17.85 -0.56 3.99
N MET A 47 17.01 -0.30 4.98
CA MET A 47 15.66 0.20 4.78
C MET A 47 15.62 1.73 4.71
N PRO A 48 14.72 2.31 3.89
CA PRO A 48 14.54 3.76 3.77
C PRO A 48 14.06 4.40 5.08
N ARG A 49 14.17 5.73 5.19
CA ARG A 49 13.79 6.47 6.40
C ARG A 49 12.28 6.38 6.65
N ARG A 50 11.89 5.82 7.81
CA ARG A 50 10.48 5.60 8.18
C ARG A 50 9.71 6.82 8.66
N PHE A 51 10.38 7.86 9.16
CA PHE A 51 9.72 9.09 9.60
C PHE A 51 9.57 10.07 8.42
N PRO A 52 8.42 10.74 8.24
CA PRO A 52 7.24 10.78 9.12
C PRO A 52 6.20 9.67 8.90
N TRP A 53 6.39 8.83 7.88
CA TRP A 53 5.40 7.86 7.40
C TRP A 53 4.97 6.79 8.41
N VAL A 54 5.79 6.49 9.41
CA VAL A 54 5.43 5.60 10.54
C VAL A 54 4.20 6.08 11.31
N LEU A 55 3.85 7.37 11.21
CA LEU A 55 2.64 7.94 11.81
C LEU A 55 1.40 7.71 10.96
N HIS A 56 1.54 7.35 9.68
CA HIS A 56 0.41 7.17 8.78
C HIS A 56 -0.63 6.15 9.29
N PRO A 57 -0.25 4.95 9.81
CA PRO A 57 -1.22 4.03 10.40
C PRO A 57 -1.99 4.62 11.59
N LEU A 58 -1.33 5.46 12.41
CA LEU A 58 -1.98 6.15 13.53
C LEU A 58 -2.97 7.20 13.05
N LEU A 59 -2.62 7.95 12.00
CA LEU A 59 -3.50 8.94 11.38
C LEU A 59 -4.70 8.32 10.66
N GLN A 60 -4.60 7.06 10.22
CA GLN A 60 -5.74 6.34 9.62
C GLN A 60 -6.83 6.04 10.66
N ALA A 61 -6.49 5.83 11.93
CA ALA A 61 -7.47 5.51 12.96
C ALA A 61 -8.62 6.54 13.09
N PRO A 62 -8.36 7.86 13.29
CA PRO A 62 -9.43 8.85 13.36
C PRO A 62 -10.19 9.00 12.03
N VAL A 63 -9.53 8.82 10.89
CA VAL A 63 -10.18 8.90 9.57
C VAL A 63 -11.18 7.77 9.39
N VAL A 64 -10.78 6.53 9.68
CA VAL A 64 -11.64 5.34 9.59
C VAL A 64 -12.77 5.45 10.60
N PHE A 65 -12.48 5.85 11.83
CA PHE A 65 -13.49 6.04 12.87
C PHE A 65 -14.52 7.11 12.47
N GLY A 66 -14.08 8.26 11.94
CA GLY A 66 -14.96 9.32 11.46
C GLY A 66 -15.82 8.86 10.29
N ALA A 67 -15.23 8.16 9.31
CA ALA A 67 -15.96 7.62 8.17
C ALA A 67 -17.02 6.59 8.60
N GLU A 68 -16.68 5.68 9.52
CA GLU A 68 -17.63 4.70 10.05
C GLU A 68 -18.74 5.35 10.88
N THR A 69 -18.39 6.36 11.67
CA THR A 69 -19.37 7.15 12.43
C THR A 69 -20.35 7.81 11.48
N LEU A 70 -19.85 8.46 10.43
CA LEU A 70 -20.66 9.15 9.43
C LEU A 70 -21.55 8.19 8.64
N ARG A 71 -21.04 7.00 8.30
CA ARG A 71 -21.80 5.93 7.63
C ARG A 71 -22.98 5.45 8.48
N ARG A 72 -22.80 5.36 9.80
CA ARG A 72 -23.84 4.91 10.74
C ARG A 72 -24.86 5.99 11.07
N THR A 73 -24.48 7.27 11.04
CA THR A 73 -25.36 8.38 11.43
C THR A 73 -26.15 8.98 10.27
N VAL A 74 -25.67 8.87 9.02
CA VAL A 74 -26.32 9.47 7.86
C VAL A 74 -26.93 8.39 6.95
N PRO A 75 -28.27 8.34 6.84
CA PRO A 75 -28.94 7.47 5.87
C PRO A 75 -28.47 7.78 4.45
N GLY A 76 -28.11 6.74 3.68
CA GLY A 76 -27.67 6.86 2.29
C GLY A 76 -26.16 6.93 2.08
N LEU A 77 -25.35 7.21 3.12
CA LEU A 77 -23.89 7.15 2.99
C LEU A 77 -23.34 5.73 2.93
N ASP A 78 -24.09 4.73 3.39
CA ASP A 78 -23.69 3.33 3.27
C ASP A 78 -23.58 2.90 1.79
N ALA A 79 -24.56 3.26 0.96
CA ALA A 79 -24.52 2.98 -0.48
C ALA A 79 -23.36 3.71 -1.19
N VAL A 80 -23.04 4.92 -0.75
CA VAL A 80 -21.90 5.69 -1.28
C VAL A 80 -20.58 5.04 -0.85
N ALA A 81 -20.45 4.68 0.43
CA ALA A 81 -19.28 4.00 0.97
C ALA A 81 -19.02 2.68 0.23
N ASP A 82 -20.06 1.88 0.03
CA ASP A 82 -20.00 0.63 -0.73
C ASP A 82 -19.50 0.86 -2.16
N ARG A 83 -20.07 1.85 -2.86
CA ARG A 83 -19.66 2.17 -4.24
C ARG A 83 -18.20 2.60 -4.31
N VAL A 84 -17.77 3.45 -3.38
CA VAL A 84 -16.39 3.92 -3.29
C VAL A 84 -15.43 2.76 -3.01
N GLN A 85 -15.79 1.86 -2.09
CA GLN A 85 -14.95 0.72 -1.74
C GLN A 85 -14.83 -0.28 -2.90
N ARG A 86 -15.92 -0.55 -3.62
CA ARG A 86 -15.89 -1.39 -4.84
C ARG A 86 -14.98 -0.77 -5.90
N HIS A 87 -15.17 0.51 -6.19
CA HIS A 87 -14.35 1.21 -7.18
C HIS A 87 -12.87 1.21 -6.80
N ARG A 88 -12.55 1.42 -5.51
CA ARG A 88 -11.18 1.37 -5.00
C ARG A 88 -10.57 -0.03 -5.14
N ARG A 89 -11.32 -1.09 -4.86
CA ARG A 89 -10.88 -2.48 -5.03
C ARG A 89 -10.61 -2.81 -6.50
N GLU A 90 -11.53 -2.49 -7.39
CA GLU A 90 -11.35 -2.68 -8.84
C GLU A 90 -10.16 -1.89 -9.37
N ARG A 91 -10.02 -0.64 -8.93
CA ARG A 91 -8.91 0.21 -9.33
C ARG A 91 -7.59 -0.33 -8.81
N TRP A 92 -7.53 -0.87 -7.59
CA TRP A 92 -6.35 -1.54 -7.06
C TRP A 92 -6.02 -2.82 -7.84
N TYR A 93 -7.01 -3.68 -8.08
CA TYR A 93 -6.86 -4.93 -8.83
C TYR A 93 -6.26 -4.70 -10.23
N ARG A 94 -6.85 -3.78 -11.01
CA ARG A 94 -6.32 -3.38 -12.33
C ARG A 94 -4.89 -2.86 -12.28
N ASN A 95 -4.48 -2.31 -11.14
CA ASN A 95 -3.18 -1.70 -10.96
C ASN A 95 -2.10 -2.72 -10.59
N GLU A 96 -2.46 -3.72 -9.79
CA GLU A 96 -1.55 -4.74 -9.27
C GLU A 96 -1.36 -5.89 -10.26
N VAL A 97 -2.44 -6.31 -10.92
CA VAL A 97 -2.43 -7.38 -11.93
C VAL A 97 -1.99 -6.84 -13.30
N GLY A 98 -2.28 -5.57 -13.61
CA GLY A 98 -2.05 -5.03 -14.94
C GLY A 98 -2.78 -5.86 -16.00
N ASP A 99 -2.15 -6.03 -17.17
CA ASP A 99 -2.60 -6.90 -18.28
C ASP A 99 -1.84 -8.24 -18.30
N ARG A 100 -1.10 -8.55 -17.23
CA ARG A 100 -0.25 -9.73 -17.15
C ARG A 100 -0.90 -10.74 -16.21
N ASP A 101 -1.36 -11.85 -16.79
CA ASP A 101 -1.47 -13.08 -16.02
C ASP A 101 -0.11 -13.34 -15.37
N ALA A 102 -0.12 -13.49 -14.05
CA ALA A 102 1.08 -13.79 -13.30
C ALA A 102 1.51 -15.23 -13.62
N GLU A 103 2.17 -15.42 -14.77
CA GLU A 103 2.81 -16.67 -15.12
C GLU A 103 3.99 -16.88 -14.16
N PHE A 104 3.73 -17.66 -13.12
CA PHE A 104 4.77 -18.16 -12.25
C PHE A 104 5.62 -19.13 -13.08
N THR A 105 6.82 -18.69 -13.46
CA THR A 105 7.83 -19.58 -14.03
C THR A 105 8.60 -20.22 -12.86
N PRO A 106 8.39 -21.51 -12.56
CA PRO A 106 9.15 -22.18 -11.52
C PRO A 106 10.64 -22.16 -11.86
N VAL A 107 11.47 -21.84 -10.87
CA VAL A 107 12.93 -22.00 -10.98
C VAL A 107 13.25 -23.49 -11.07
N GLU A 108 13.84 -23.91 -12.19
CA GLU A 108 14.11 -25.32 -12.49
C GLU A 108 15.28 -25.91 -11.66
N GLU A 109 16.12 -25.05 -11.07
CA GLU A 109 17.30 -25.49 -10.32
C GLU A 109 17.37 -24.85 -8.93
N PHE A 110 17.09 -25.64 -7.89
CA PHE A 110 17.35 -25.25 -6.51
C PHE A 110 18.85 -25.43 -6.22
N ARG A 111 19.59 -24.34 -6.01
CA ARG A 111 21.00 -24.42 -5.58
C ARG A 111 21.05 -25.04 -4.18
N ARG A 112 21.78 -26.16 -4.08
CA ARG A 112 21.94 -27.01 -2.89
C ARG A 112 22.97 -26.47 -1.90
#